data_AF-A0A090QMY8-F1
#
_entry.id   AF-A0A090QMY8-F1
#
_cell.length_a   1.000
_cell.length_b   1.000
_cell.length_c   1.000
_cell.angle_alpha   90.00
_cell.angle_beta   90.00
_cell.angle_gamma   90.00
#
_symmetry.space_group_name_H-M   'P 1'
#
loop_
_entity.id
_entity.type
_entity.pdbx_description
1 polymer ?
#
loop_
_entity_poly.entity_id
_entity_poly.type
_entity_poly.pdbx_seq_one_letter_code
_entity_poly.pdbx_strand_id
1 'polypeptide(L)'
;MTTFWSLWITIITIATFVGVAALLVWCSRDTMGVAEGEDMGHEYDGIREINNPLPKWWSYMFWGTLVFGAVYLVLYPGLGSFKGVLGWQSSDQTVRSLQESNASIANAHSEQRLDQYARELDAAEAEFGETFKRIAYDASGNNLRPITDIAQDEEALKVGQRLFLQNCASVMLPMRVASWVTLTWQTVHGCMAVKQKPSKPLSWKAVLA
;
A
#
# COMPACT_ATOMS: atom_id res chain seq x y z
N MET A 1 -16.11 2.73 10.99
CA MET A 1 -16.32 1.30 11.30
C MET A 1 -17.38 1.19 12.39
N THR A 2 -18.20 0.13 12.36
CA THR A 2 -19.20 -0.10 13.41
C THR A 2 -18.52 -0.52 14.72
N THR A 3 -19.16 -0.25 15.84
CA THR A 3 -18.65 -0.59 17.18
C THR A 3 -18.35 -2.09 17.31
N PHE A 4 -19.19 -2.93 16.72
CA PHE A 4 -18.99 -4.39 16.68
C PHE A 4 -17.63 -4.77 16.10
N TRP A 5 -17.30 -4.31 14.89
CA TRP A 5 -16.04 -4.65 14.23
C TRP A 5 -14.82 -4.06 14.96
N SER A 6 -14.99 -2.88 15.57
CA SER A 6 -13.95 -2.25 16.38
C SER A 6 -13.59 -3.11 17.61
N LEU A 7 -14.59 -3.55 18.37
CA LEU A 7 -14.40 -4.38 19.56
C LEU A 7 -13.88 -5.77 19.19
N TRP A 8 -14.40 -6.39 18.14
CA TRP A 8 -13.93 -7.67 17.63
C TRP A 8 -12.42 -7.67 17.35
N ILE A 9 -11.93 -6.69 16.58
CA ILE A 9 -10.51 -6.55 16.25
C ILE A 9 -9.71 -6.31 17.53
N THR A 10 -10.13 -5.36 18.36
CA THR A 10 -9.41 -4.96 19.57
C THR A 10 -9.25 -6.13 20.55
N ILE A 11 -10.32 -6.89 20.81
CA ILE A 11 -10.30 -8.01 21.74
C ILE A 11 -9.39 -9.12 21.21
N ILE A 12 -9.50 -9.50 19.93
CA ILE A 12 -8.68 -10.57 19.36
C ILE A 12 -7.20 -10.18 19.34
N THR A 13 -6.87 -8.94 18.96
CA THR A 13 -5.49 -8.47 18.96
C THR A 13 -4.90 -8.51 20.37
N ILE A 14 -5.60 -7.98 21.38
CA ILE A 14 -5.12 -7.98 22.77
C ILE A 14 -5.00 -9.42 23.29
N ALA A 15 -5.99 -10.27 23.03
CA ALA A 15 -5.96 -11.68 23.42
C ALA A 15 -4.79 -12.42 22.77
N THR A 16 -4.45 -12.08 21.52
CA THR A 16 -3.30 -12.68 20.81
C THR A 16 -1.98 -12.23 21.44
N PHE A 17 -1.82 -10.94 21.77
CA PHE A 17 -0.63 -10.43 22.46
C PHE A 17 -0.43 -11.10 23.82
N VAL A 18 -1.50 -11.19 24.61
CA VAL A 18 -1.47 -11.86 25.92
C VAL A 18 -1.21 -13.36 25.75
N GLY A 19 -1.84 -14.01 24.76
CA GLY A 19 -1.65 -15.43 24.45
C GLY A 19 -0.21 -15.76 24.06
N VAL A 20 0.41 -14.94 23.19
CA VAL A 20 1.81 -15.10 22.79
C VAL A 20 2.74 -14.87 23.98
N ALA A 21 2.50 -13.84 24.80
CA ALA A 21 3.28 -13.60 26.00
C ALA A 21 3.16 -14.76 27.01
N ALA A 22 1.95 -15.29 27.21
CA ALA A 22 1.70 -16.44 28.07
C ALA A 22 2.37 -17.72 27.53
N LEU A 23 2.32 -17.95 26.23
CA LEU A 23 2.96 -19.08 25.57
C LEU A 23 4.48 -19.01 25.73
N LEU A 24 5.08 -17.83 25.52
CA LEU A 24 6.53 -17.66 25.72
C LEU A 24 6.92 -17.97 27.16
N VAL A 25 6.14 -17.51 28.13
CA VAL A 25 6.37 -17.81 29.55
C VAL A 25 6.24 -19.31 29.83
N TRP A 26 5.23 -19.98 29.27
CA TRP A 26 5.05 -21.41 29.42
C TRP A 26 6.25 -22.17 28.84
N CYS A 27 6.56 -21.96 27.56
CA CYS A 27 7.67 -22.65 26.87
C CYS A 27 9.02 -22.37 27.53
N SER A 28 9.22 -21.19 28.15
CA SER A 28 10.48 -20.88 28.86
C SER A 28 10.65 -21.61 30.19
N ARG A 29 9.59 -22.22 30.74
CA ARG A 29 9.58 -22.88 32.05
C ARG A 29 9.40 -24.40 31.96
N ASP A 30 8.98 -24.89 30.80
CA ASP A 30 8.69 -26.30 30.60
C ASP A 30 9.94 -27.05 30.13
N THR A 31 10.38 -28.03 30.92
CA THR A 31 11.54 -28.88 30.60
C THR A 31 11.12 -30.26 30.09
N MET A 32 9.81 -30.52 29.92
CA MET A 32 9.27 -31.78 29.41
C MET A 32 9.71 -33.04 30.17
N GLY A 33 10.18 -32.90 31.42
CA GLY A 33 10.66 -34.01 32.24
C GLY A 33 12.06 -34.51 31.89
N VAL A 34 12.76 -33.86 30.96
CA VAL A 34 14.15 -34.16 30.56
C VAL A 34 15.07 -33.06 31.09
N ALA A 35 16.28 -33.39 31.54
CA ALA A 35 17.23 -32.38 32.02
C ALA A 35 17.77 -31.51 30.87
N GLU A 36 18.21 -30.29 31.18
CA GLU A 36 18.81 -29.40 30.18
C GLU A 36 20.09 -30.02 29.60
N GLY A 37 20.23 -30.00 28.28
CA GLY A 37 21.40 -30.54 27.56
C GLY A 37 21.34 -32.04 27.26
N GLU A 38 20.31 -32.75 27.72
CA GLU A 38 20.10 -34.17 27.44
C GLU A 38 19.27 -34.41 26.16
N ASP A 39 19.39 -35.62 25.60
CA ASP A 39 18.64 -36.10 24.44
C ASP A 39 17.17 -36.35 24.82
N MET A 40 16.24 -35.92 23.96
CA MET A 40 14.79 -36.11 24.14
C MET A 40 14.33 -37.56 23.90
N GLY A 41 15.23 -38.47 23.49
CA GLY A 41 14.99 -39.91 23.43
C GLY A 41 14.26 -40.38 22.17
N HIS A 42 14.05 -39.49 21.20
CA HIS A 42 13.48 -39.78 19.89
C HIS A 42 14.48 -39.42 18.78
N GLU A 43 14.61 -40.31 17.81
CA GLU A 43 15.48 -40.13 16.63
C GLU A 43 14.61 -40.15 15.37
N TYR A 44 14.78 -39.13 14.53
CA TYR A 44 14.09 -38.99 13.27
C TYR A 44 15.14 -38.86 12.16
N ASP A 45 15.26 -39.89 11.31
CA ASP A 45 16.19 -39.89 10.16
C ASP A 45 17.65 -39.56 10.55
N GLY A 46 18.14 -40.15 11.65
CA GLY A 46 19.49 -39.89 12.17
C GLY A 46 19.67 -38.55 12.89
N ILE A 47 18.63 -37.71 12.96
CA ILE A 47 18.62 -36.44 13.70
C ILE A 47 17.99 -36.65 15.07
N ARG A 48 18.63 -36.11 16.11
CA ARG A 48 18.15 -36.14 17.50
C ARG A 48 17.94 -34.74 18.02
N GLU A 49 16.95 -34.59 18.90
CA GLU A 49 16.59 -33.32 19.51
C GLU A 49 17.20 -33.23 20.91
N ILE A 50 17.92 -32.14 21.17
CA ILE A 50 18.55 -31.85 22.47
C ILE A 50 17.67 -30.86 23.23
N ASN A 51 17.43 -31.12 24.51
CA ASN A 51 16.66 -30.23 25.38
C ASN A 51 17.50 -29.02 25.84
N ASN A 52 17.76 -28.08 24.94
CA ASN A 52 18.44 -26.83 25.30
C ASN A 52 17.45 -25.70 25.59
N PRO A 53 17.68 -24.90 26.64
CA PRO A 53 16.85 -23.73 26.91
C PRO A 53 17.01 -22.70 25.78
N LEU A 54 15.96 -21.91 25.58
CA LEU A 54 15.96 -20.80 24.63
C LEU A 54 17.11 -19.82 24.95
N PRO A 55 17.90 -19.40 23.94
CA PRO A 55 18.97 -18.42 24.16
C PRO A 55 18.42 -17.13 24.78
N LYS A 56 19.03 -16.68 25.89
CA LYS A 56 18.54 -15.50 26.64
C LYS A 56 18.40 -14.25 25.78
N TRP A 57 19.36 -14.02 24.87
CA TRP A 57 19.32 -12.88 23.94
C TRP A 57 18.12 -12.95 23.00
N TRP A 58 17.78 -14.15 22.51
CA TRP A 58 16.62 -14.36 21.63
C TRP A 58 15.32 -14.06 22.39
N SER A 59 15.19 -14.56 23.61
CA SER A 59 14.04 -14.31 24.47
C SER A 59 13.87 -12.81 24.79
N TYR A 60 14.98 -12.10 25.05
CA TYR A 60 14.94 -10.65 25.25
C TYR A 60 14.50 -9.88 23.99
N MET A 61 14.98 -10.27 22.81
CA MET A 61 14.52 -9.67 21.56
C MET A 61 13.04 -9.93 21.31
N PHE A 62 12.56 -11.15 21.59
CA PHE A 62 11.15 -11.49 21.44
C PHE A 62 10.26 -10.68 22.41
N TRP A 63 10.67 -10.50 23.66
CA TRP A 63 9.99 -9.58 24.58
C TRP A 63 10.06 -8.12 24.09
N GLY A 64 11.19 -7.72 23.51
CA GLY A 64 11.36 -6.40 22.92
C GLY A 64 10.35 -6.12 21.80
N THR A 65 10.09 -7.08 20.91
CA THR A 65 9.09 -6.90 19.84
C THR A 65 7.66 -6.87 20.37
N LEU A 66 7.34 -7.64 21.42
CA LEU A 66 6.03 -7.55 22.10
C LEU A 66 5.81 -6.16 22.72
N VAL A 67 6.81 -5.65 23.43
CA VAL A 67 6.74 -4.31 24.05
C VAL A 67 6.65 -3.23 22.97
N PHE A 68 7.48 -3.32 21.92
CA PHE A 68 7.44 -2.38 20.80
C PHE A 68 6.07 -2.39 20.11
N GLY A 69 5.52 -3.57 19.82
CA GLY A 69 4.20 -3.71 19.22
C GLY A 69 3.09 -3.13 20.10
N ALA A 70 3.13 -3.37 21.41
CA ALA A 70 2.18 -2.79 22.35
C ALA A 70 2.27 -1.25 22.38
N VAL A 71 3.47 -0.70 22.47
CA VAL A 71 3.69 0.76 22.41
C VAL A 71 3.21 1.33 21.08
N TYR A 72 3.49 0.67 19.97
CA TYR A 72 3.06 1.09 18.64
C TYR A 72 1.54 1.16 18.53
N LEU A 73 0.81 0.15 19.03
CA LEU A 73 -0.66 0.12 19.05
C LEU A 73 -1.28 1.20 19.94
N VAL A 74 -0.55 1.70 20.94
CA VAL A 74 -0.97 2.84 21.76
C VAL A 74 -0.74 4.16 21.00
N LEU A 75 0.39 4.30 20.32
CA LEU A 75 0.77 5.55 19.64
C LEU A 75 -0.01 5.78 18.35
N TYR A 76 -0.21 4.73 17.56
CA TYR A 76 -0.75 4.78 16.20
C TYR A 76 -2.15 4.14 16.10
N PRO A 77 -2.96 4.51 15.07
CA PRO A 77 -4.22 3.82 14.81
C PRO A 77 -3.96 2.35 14.44
N GLY A 78 -4.66 1.44 15.13
CA GLY A 78 -4.51 -0.01 14.89
C GLY A 78 -5.53 -0.87 15.66
N LEU A 79 -5.97 -0.41 16.83
CA LEU A 79 -7.00 -1.10 17.62
C LEU A 79 -8.40 -0.62 17.23
N GLY A 80 -8.94 -1.18 16.13
CA GLY A 80 -10.29 -0.88 15.68
C GLY A 80 -10.49 0.62 15.41
N SER A 81 -11.35 1.26 16.20
CA SER A 81 -11.65 2.70 16.10
C SER A 81 -10.76 3.61 16.94
N PHE A 82 -9.80 3.05 17.67
CA PHE A 82 -8.82 3.82 18.41
C PHE A 82 -7.83 4.50 17.45
N LYS A 83 -7.74 5.83 17.53
CA LYS A 83 -6.89 6.66 16.66
C LYS A 83 -5.43 6.73 17.09
N GLY A 84 -5.07 6.13 18.23
CA GLY A 84 -3.77 6.31 18.84
C GLY A 84 -3.67 7.62 19.64
N VAL A 85 -2.68 7.70 20.51
CA VAL A 85 -2.42 8.89 21.35
C VAL A 85 -1.83 10.04 20.53
N LEU A 86 -1.09 9.75 19.46
CA LEU A 86 -0.45 10.78 18.63
C LEU A 86 -1.43 11.48 17.68
N GLY A 87 -2.63 10.93 17.46
CA GLY A 87 -3.57 11.47 16.48
C GLY A 87 -3.06 11.41 15.03
N TRP A 88 -2.05 10.56 14.76
CA TRP A 88 -1.47 10.39 13.44
C TRP A 88 -2.42 9.63 12.50
N GLN A 89 -2.43 10.02 11.23
CA GLN A 89 -3.18 9.35 10.17
C GLN A 89 -2.34 9.29 8.89
N SER A 90 -2.39 8.15 8.19
CA SER A 90 -1.70 7.98 6.90
C SER A 90 -2.33 8.85 5.81
N SER A 91 -3.63 8.69 5.60
CA SER A 91 -4.45 9.47 4.68
C SER A 91 -5.93 9.28 5.00
N ASP A 92 -6.81 10.10 4.42
CA ASP A 92 -8.25 9.88 4.51
C ASP A 92 -8.70 8.69 3.64
N GLN A 93 -9.11 7.62 4.32
CA GLN A 93 -9.55 6.36 3.71
C GLN A 93 -10.98 6.42 3.17
N THR A 94 -11.71 7.51 3.40
CA THR A 94 -13.11 7.65 2.99
C THR A 94 -13.29 8.33 1.63
N VAL A 95 -12.24 8.96 1.13
CA VAL A 95 -12.22 9.72 -0.12
C VAL A 95 -12.40 8.80 -1.32
N ARG A 96 -13.33 9.15 -2.21
CA ARG A 96 -13.60 8.41 -3.46
C ARG A 96 -13.50 9.27 -4.71
N SER A 97 -13.35 10.57 -4.56
CA SER A 97 -13.24 11.53 -5.64
C SER A 97 -12.14 12.54 -5.39
N LEU A 98 -11.67 13.20 -6.46
CA LEU A 98 -10.63 14.24 -6.35
C LEU A 98 -11.13 15.44 -5.54
N GLN A 99 -12.41 15.80 -5.66
CA GLN A 99 -13.02 16.90 -4.92
C GLN A 99 -13.03 16.62 -3.41
N GLU A 100 -13.42 15.42 -3.00
CA GLU A 100 -13.37 15.00 -1.59
C GLU A 100 -11.94 14.94 -1.07
N SER A 101 -10.98 14.52 -1.91
CA SER A 101 -9.56 14.51 -1.54
C SER A 101 -9.07 15.91 -1.21
N ASN A 102 -9.31 16.87 -2.11
CA ASN A 102 -8.94 18.27 -1.93
C ASN A 102 -9.61 18.88 -0.68
N ALA A 103 -10.88 18.55 -0.44
CA ALA A 103 -11.59 18.99 0.76
C ALA A 103 -11.01 18.37 2.04
N SER A 104 -10.64 17.09 2.01
CA SER A 104 -10.04 16.39 3.15
C SER A 104 -8.66 16.97 3.51
N ILE A 105 -7.84 17.27 2.50
CA ILE A 105 -6.55 17.96 2.64
C ILE A 105 -6.77 19.35 3.25
N ALA A 106 -7.70 20.14 2.71
CA ALA A 106 -8.04 21.47 3.26
C ALA A 106 -8.46 21.41 4.73
N ASN A 107 -9.29 20.42 5.10
CA ASN A 107 -9.68 20.18 6.48
C ASN A 107 -8.51 19.72 7.36
N ALA A 108 -7.56 18.95 6.83
CA ALA A 108 -6.36 18.56 7.56
C ALA A 108 -5.49 19.79 7.92
N HIS A 109 -5.36 20.75 7.00
CA HIS A 109 -4.64 21.99 7.28
C HIS A 109 -5.36 22.87 8.31
N SER A 110 -6.70 23.00 8.20
CA SER A 110 -7.47 23.85 9.12
C SER A 110 -7.50 23.29 10.54
N GLU A 111 -7.59 21.97 10.68
CA GLU A 111 -7.57 21.29 11.98
C GLU A 111 -6.17 20.97 12.49
N GLN A 112 -5.11 21.33 11.75
CA GLN A 112 -3.71 21.00 12.05
C GLN A 112 -3.52 19.50 12.33
N ARG A 113 -4.23 18.65 11.59
CA ARG A 113 -4.19 17.20 11.76
C ARG A 113 -2.86 16.64 11.27
N LEU A 114 -2.32 15.65 11.97
CA LEU A 114 -1.13 14.91 11.55
C LEU A 114 -1.47 13.89 10.44
N ASP A 115 -1.89 14.40 9.28
CA ASP A 115 -2.12 13.62 8.07
C ASP A 115 -0.83 13.55 7.24
N GLN A 116 -0.29 12.35 7.07
CA GLN A 116 0.97 12.16 6.38
C GLN A 116 0.87 12.48 4.89
N TYR A 117 -0.23 12.09 4.24
CA TYR A 117 -0.45 12.33 2.82
C TYR A 117 -0.54 13.83 2.49
N ALA A 118 -1.28 14.61 3.27
CA ALA A 118 -1.36 16.06 3.08
C ALA A 118 0.02 16.73 3.19
N ARG A 119 0.84 16.31 4.17
CA ARG A 119 2.20 16.85 4.36
C ARG A 119 3.15 16.48 3.23
N GLU A 120 3.03 15.26 2.70
CA GLU A 120 3.83 14.82 1.56
C GLU A 120 3.44 15.56 0.27
N LEU A 121 2.14 15.84 0.10
CA LEU A 121 1.67 16.68 -1.00
C LEU A 121 2.17 18.12 -0.90
N ASP A 122 2.13 18.73 0.28
CA ASP A 122 2.68 20.08 0.49
C ASP A 122 4.17 20.13 0.17
N ALA A 123 4.93 19.14 0.65
CA ALA A 123 6.35 19.03 0.38
C ALA A 123 6.63 18.87 -1.13
N ALA A 124 5.84 18.02 -1.80
CA ALA A 124 5.95 17.82 -3.24
C ALA A 124 5.57 19.07 -4.05
N GLU A 125 4.53 19.80 -3.65
CA GLU A 125 4.14 21.07 -4.30
C GLU A 125 5.20 22.16 -4.09
N ALA A 126 5.83 22.22 -2.91
CA ALA A 126 6.91 23.16 -2.64
C ALA A 126 8.16 22.88 -3.49
N GLU A 127 8.49 21.61 -3.75
CA GLU A 127 9.67 21.22 -4.53
C GLU A 127 9.39 21.25 -6.04
N PHE A 128 8.26 20.69 -6.48
CA PHE A 128 7.96 20.46 -7.90
C PHE A 128 6.99 21.47 -8.50
N GLY A 129 6.23 22.20 -7.69
CA GLY A 129 5.16 23.10 -8.15
C GLY A 129 5.67 24.23 -9.03
N GLU A 130 6.80 24.85 -8.70
CA GLU A 130 7.40 25.90 -9.56
C GLU A 130 7.88 25.34 -10.91
N THR A 131 8.47 24.15 -10.91
CA THR A 131 8.92 23.49 -12.14
C THR A 131 7.72 23.16 -13.03
N PHE A 132 6.65 22.64 -12.44
CA PHE A 132 5.40 22.38 -13.17
C PHE A 132 4.78 23.66 -13.71
N LYS A 133 4.75 24.74 -12.92
CA LYS A 133 4.25 26.05 -13.34
C LYS A 133 5.05 26.59 -14.53
N ARG A 134 6.38 26.50 -14.50
CA ARG A 134 7.26 26.94 -15.60
C ARG A 134 7.01 26.18 -16.92
N ILE A 135 6.76 24.88 -16.83
CA ILE A 135 6.58 24.03 -18.01
C ILE A 135 5.15 24.18 -18.57
N ALA A 136 4.14 24.21 -17.70
CA ALA A 136 2.74 24.15 -18.10
C ALA A 136 2.09 25.52 -18.34
N TYR A 137 2.51 26.57 -17.63
CA TYR A 137 1.87 27.89 -17.66
C TYR A 137 2.71 28.95 -18.39
N ASP A 138 2.03 29.98 -18.88
CA ASP A 138 2.64 31.17 -19.48
C ASP A 138 3.45 31.98 -18.45
N ALA A 139 4.19 33.00 -18.92
CA ALA A 139 4.93 33.90 -18.02
C ALA A 139 4.03 34.66 -17.02
N SER A 140 2.72 34.68 -17.27
CA SER A 140 1.71 35.28 -16.40
C SER A 140 1.21 34.32 -15.31
N GLY A 141 1.52 33.01 -15.41
CA GLY A 141 1.12 31.98 -14.46
C GLY A 141 -0.37 31.59 -14.48
N ASN A 142 -1.16 32.17 -15.39
CA ASN A 142 -2.63 32.05 -15.39
C ASN A 142 -3.16 31.24 -16.57
N ASN A 143 -2.45 31.21 -17.70
CA ASN A 143 -2.88 30.47 -18.89
C ASN A 143 -1.93 29.33 -19.18
N LEU A 144 -2.45 28.21 -19.67
CA LEU A 144 -1.64 27.09 -20.13
C LEU A 144 -0.92 27.45 -21.43
N ARG A 145 0.37 27.10 -21.54
CA ARG A 145 1.12 27.24 -22.79
C ARG A 145 0.53 26.32 -23.86
N PRO A 146 0.54 26.73 -25.14
CA PRO A 146 0.09 25.86 -26.21
C PRO A 146 1.04 24.65 -26.34
N ILE A 147 0.49 23.49 -26.69
CA ILE A 147 1.22 22.21 -26.76
C ILE A 147 2.41 22.29 -27.72
N THR A 148 2.32 23.09 -28.79
CA THR A 148 3.40 23.32 -29.75
C THR A 148 4.65 23.90 -29.12
N ASP A 149 4.49 24.72 -28.08
CA ASP A 149 5.58 25.43 -27.42
C ASP A 149 6.17 24.56 -26.31
N ILE A 150 5.34 23.74 -25.65
CA ILE A 150 5.78 22.75 -24.66
C ILE A 150 6.57 21.63 -25.36
N ALA A 151 6.17 21.22 -26.56
CA ALA A 151 6.84 20.16 -27.32
C ALA A 151 8.24 20.54 -27.82
N GLN A 152 8.57 21.83 -27.84
CA GLN A 152 9.90 22.32 -28.23
C GLN A 152 10.88 22.37 -27.05
N ASP A 153 10.38 22.23 -25.81
CA ASP A 153 11.19 22.26 -24.59
C ASP A 153 11.71 20.85 -24.24
N GLU A 154 13.04 20.69 -24.21
CA GLU A 154 13.67 19.41 -23.93
C GLU A 154 13.41 18.92 -22.49
N GLU A 155 13.30 19.83 -21.52
CA GLU A 155 12.98 19.45 -20.13
C GLU A 155 11.55 18.93 -20.03
N ALA A 156 10.61 19.60 -20.69
CA ALA A 156 9.20 19.19 -20.75
C ALA A 156 9.05 17.81 -21.41
N LEU A 157 9.80 17.54 -22.48
CA LEU A 157 9.82 16.24 -23.14
C LEU A 157 10.34 15.13 -22.23
N LYS A 158 11.40 15.36 -21.44
CA LYS A 158 11.93 14.37 -20.49
C LYS A 158 10.92 14.03 -19.39
N VAL A 159 10.22 15.04 -18.86
CA VAL A 159 9.14 14.83 -17.87
C VAL A 159 7.98 14.06 -18.51
N GLY A 160 7.57 14.46 -19.71
CA GLY A 160 6.51 13.78 -20.47
C GLY A 160 6.84 12.32 -20.76
N GLN A 161 8.09 12.00 -21.11
CA GLN A 161 8.55 10.63 -21.31
C GLN A 161 8.43 9.79 -20.04
N ARG A 162 8.76 10.33 -18.87
CA ARG A 162 8.60 9.63 -17.58
C ARG A 162 7.12 9.38 -17.25
N LEU A 163 6.27 10.40 -17.43
CA LEU A 163 4.83 10.27 -17.25
C LEU A 163 4.23 9.24 -18.22
N PHE A 164 4.71 9.20 -19.45
CA PHE A 164 4.31 8.21 -20.45
C PHE A 164 4.72 6.79 -20.04
N LEU A 165 5.96 6.62 -19.58
CA LEU A 165 6.47 5.33 -19.09
C LEU A 165 5.67 4.79 -17.90
N GLN A 166 5.12 5.66 -17.06
CA GLN A 166 4.31 5.24 -15.91
C GLN A 166 2.84 4.98 -16.26
N ASN A 167 2.23 5.85 -17.06
CA ASN A 167 0.78 5.86 -17.25
C ASN A 167 0.30 5.28 -18.60
N CYS A 168 1.15 5.27 -19.63
CA CYS A 168 0.75 4.97 -21.01
C CYS A 168 1.49 3.77 -21.62
N ALA A 169 2.71 3.52 -21.15
CA ALA A 169 3.60 2.50 -21.69
C ALA A 169 3.04 1.08 -21.62
N SER A 170 2.33 0.73 -20.55
CA SER A 170 1.77 -0.60 -20.35
C SER A 170 0.83 -1.04 -21.47
N VAL A 171 0.11 -0.10 -22.09
CA VAL A 171 -0.81 -0.37 -23.21
C VAL A 171 -0.16 -0.09 -24.57
N MET A 172 0.75 0.89 -24.65
CA MET A 172 1.31 1.33 -25.93
C MET A 172 2.64 0.66 -26.32
N LEU A 173 3.49 0.24 -25.37
CA LEU A 173 4.73 -0.48 -25.71
C LEU A 173 4.50 -1.87 -26.33
N PRO A 174 3.52 -2.70 -25.92
CA PRO A 174 3.28 -3.96 -26.63
C PRO A 174 2.84 -3.76 -28.09
N MET A 175 2.40 -2.55 -28.50
CA MET A 175 2.09 -2.25 -29.91
C MET A 175 3.32 -1.92 -30.77
N ARG A 176 4.45 -1.48 -30.19
CA ARG A 176 5.66 -1.14 -30.97
C ARG A 176 6.68 -2.27 -31.07
N VAL A 177 6.57 -3.31 -30.24
CA VAL A 177 7.48 -4.48 -30.24
C VAL A 177 6.80 -5.73 -30.83
N ALA A 178 5.73 -5.56 -31.60
CA ALA A 178 5.23 -6.61 -32.49
C ALA A 178 6.17 -6.77 -33.71
N SER A 179 7.45 -7.05 -33.43
CA SER A 179 8.38 -7.62 -34.40
C SER A 179 8.07 -9.11 -34.48
N TRP A 180 7.19 -9.48 -35.42
CA TRP A 180 7.06 -10.73 -36.18
C TRP A 180 7.26 -12.12 -35.55
N VAL A 181 7.58 -12.28 -34.26
CA VAL A 181 8.00 -13.57 -33.67
C VAL A 181 7.01 -14.12 -32.63
N THR A 182 6.08 -13.31 -32.11
CA THR A 182 5.18 -13.72 -31.01
C THR A 182 3.71 -13.85 -31.39
N LEU A 183 3.40 -14.10 -32.68
CA LEU A 183 2.01 -14.29 -33.15
C LEU A 183 1.62 -15.74 -33.46
N THR A 184 2.44 -16.73 -33.10
CA THR A 184 2.14 -18.16 -33.32
C THR A 184 1.89 -18.96 -32.05
N TRP A 185 2.02 -18.40 -30.84
CA TRP A 185 1.98 -19.19 -29.60
C TRP A 185 1.06 -18.67 -28.49
N GLN A 186 0.02 -17.90 -28.83
CA GLN A 186 -0.97 -17.47 -27.83
C GLN A 186 -2.41 -17.51 -28.32
N THR A 187 -2.71 -18.42 -29.26
CA THR A 187 -4.05 -18.59 -29.85
C THR A 187 -4.67 -19.97 -29.63
N VAL A 188 -4.02 -20.90 -28.91
CA VAL A 188 -4.53 -22.29 -28.85
C VAL A 188 -5.11 -22.72 -27.50
N HIS A 189 -4.73 -22.15 -26.35
CA HIS A 189 -5.37 -22.58 -25.08
C HIS A 189 -5.57 -21.45 -24.06
N GLY A 190 -6.83 -21.03 -23.91
CA GLY A 190 -7.38 -20.71 -22.59
C GLY A 190 -7.54 -19.22 -22.22
N CYS A 191 -8.50 -18.52 -22.83
CA CYS A 191 -9.36 -17.56 -22.10
C CYS A 191 -10.51 -17.07 -23.00
N MET A 192 -11.46 -17.96 -23.26
CA MET A 192 -12.81 -17.54 -23.62
C MET A 192 -13.61 -17.29 -22.33
N ALA A 193 -14.44 -16.24 -22.40
CA ALA A 193 -15.58 -15.91 -21.55
C ALA A 193 -15.33 -15.12 -20.24
N VAL A 194 -16.03 -14.03 -19.89
CA VAL A 194 -16.96 -13.09 -20.55
C VAL A 194 -17.40 -12.12 -19.43
N LYS A 195 -17.47 -10.81 -19.72
CA LYS A 195 -18.63 -9.93 -19.42
C LYS A 195 -18.40 -8.52 -19.97
N GLN A 196 -18.63 -8.36 -21.27
CA GLN A 196 -19.05 -7.08 -21.84
C GLN A 196 -20.54 -6.87 -21.53
N LYS A 197 -20.91 -5.70 -20.97
CA LYS A 197 -22.30 -5.21 -20.95
C LYS A 197 -22.68 -4.74 -22.37
N PRO A 198 -23.86 -5.09 -22.91
CA PRO A 198 -24.30 -4.59 -24.19
C PRO A 198 -25.02 -3.24 -24.05
N SER A 199 -24.46 -2.16 -24.57
CA SER A 199 -25.23 -0.97 -24.95
C SER A 199 -25.69 -1.12 -26.40
N LYS A 200 -27.01 -1.11 -26.62
CA LYS A 200 -27.64 -1.26 -27.95
C LYS A 200 -27.27 -0.10 -28.90
N PRO A 201 -27.19 -0.34 -30.22
CA PRO A 201 -26.74 0.65 -31.20
C PRO A 201 -27.87 1.57 -31.69
N LEU A 202 -27.55 2.86 -31.85
CA LEU A 202 -28.34 3.78 -32.69
C LEU A 202 -28.20 3.38 -34.16
N SER A 203 -29.33 3.07 -34.79
CA SER A 203 -29.46 2.78 -36.22
C SER A 203 -29.65 4.10 -36.98
N TRP A 204 -28.67 4.45 -37.81
CA TRP A 204 -28.85 5.41 -38.90
C TRP A 204 -29.42 4.70 -40.13
N LYS A 205 -30.64 5.06 -40.52
CA LYS A 205 -31.18 4.82 -41.86
C LYS A 205 -31.50 6.17 -42.52
N ALA A 206 -30.76 6.46 -43.59
CA ALA A 206 -31.17 6.99 -44.90
C ALA A 206 -32.46 7.86 -44.98
N VAL A 207 -32.36 9.13 -45.40
CA VAL A 207 -32.57 9.62 -46.79
C VAL A 207 -34.05 9.65 -47.22
N LEU A 208 -34.48 10.86 -47.66
CA LEU A 208 -35.71 11.23 -48.40
C LEU A 208 -37.05 11.26 -47.66
N ALA A 209 -37.47 12.49 -47.27
CA ALA A 209 -38.76 13.16 -47.56
C ALA A 209 -38.96 14.31 -46.56
#